data_AF-A0A7W1YD49-F1
#
_entry.id   AF-A0A7W1YD49-F1
#
_cell.length_a   1.000
_cell.length_b   1.000
_cell.length_c   1.000
_cell.angle_alpha   90.00
_cell.angle_beta   90.00
_cell.angle_gamma   90.00
#
_symmetry.space_group_name_H-M   'P 1'
#
loop_
_entity.id
_entity.type
_entity.pdbx_description
1 polymer ?
#
loop_
_entity_poly.entity_id
_entity_poly.type
_entity_poly.pdbx_seq_one_letter_code
_entity_poly.pdbx_strand_id
1 'polypeptide(L)'
;MTYCVGIKLNAGLVFLSDSRTNAGVDNISTFRKMIVYEKPGDRFMVMLSAGNLSISQSVREILQVEQLKERERDEPVTIWNATSMFDAARVLGQAVRHV
;
A
#
# COMPACT_ATOMS: atom_id res chain seq x y z
N MET A 1 -12.34 -2.83 14.93
CA MET A 1 -12.90 -3.58 13.79
C MET A 1 -12.40 -2.88 12.55
N THR A 2 -11.73 -3.60 11.66
CA THR A 2 -11.07 -3.04 10.47
C THR A 2 -11.65 -3.71 9.24
N TYR A 3 -12.18 -2.91 8.31
CA TYR A 3 -12.78 -3.39 7.08
C TYR A 3 -12.50 -2.45 5.90
N CYS A 4 -11.98 -3.06 4.83
CA CYS A 4 -11.58 -2.40 3.59
C CYS A 4 -12.11 -3.24 2.43
N VAL A 5 -12.57 -2.57 1.36
CA VAL A 5 -13.05 -3.23 0.14
C VAL A 5 -12.52 -2.49 -1.10
N GLY A 6 -12.08 -3.27 -2.09
CA GLY A 6 -11.71 -2.80 -3.41
C GLY A 6 -12.46 -3.61 -4.47
N ILE A 7 -13.10 -2.93 -5.41
CA ILE A 7 -13.93 -3.54 -6.46
C ILE A 7 -13.37 -3.13 -7.82
N LYS A 8 -13.13 -4.13 -8.68
CA LYS A 8 -12.76 -3.93 -10.08
C LYS A 8 -13.99 -4.15 -10.95
N LEU A 9 -14.31 -3.15 -11.77
CA LEU A 9 -15.39 -3.16 -12.75
C LEU A 9 -14.82 -2.89 -14.14
N ASN A 10 -15.61 -3.17 -15.18
CA ASN A 10 -15.25 -2.76 -16.53
C ASN A 10 -15.17 -1.23 -16.68
N ALA A 11 -15.96 -0.49 -15.91
CA ALA A 11 -15.99 0.97 -15.92
C ALA A 11 -14.88 1.63 -15.08
N GLY A 12 -14.18 0.88 -14.21
CA GLY A 12 -13.18 1.44 -13.32
C GLY A 12 -13.06 0.70 -11.98
N LEU A 13 -12.59 1.41 -10.96
CA LEU A 13 -12.29 0.88 -9.64
C LEU A 13 -13.07 1.64 -8.55
N VAL A 14 -13.51 0.93 -7.51
CA VAL A 14 -14.14 1.51 -6.32
C VAL A 14 -13.38 1.04 -5.08
N PHE A 15 -13.03 1.96 -4.19
CA PHE A 15 -12.33 1.66 -2.94
C PHE A 15 -13.06 2.28 -1.76
N LEU A 16 -13.16 1.54 -0.66
CA LEU A 16 -13.76 2.02 0.59
C LEU A 16 -13.03 1.42 1.78
N SER A 17 -12.81 2.22 2.82
CA SER A 17 -12.19 1.78 4.07
C SER A 17 -12.86 2.45 5.26
N ASP A 18 -13.09 1.69 6.32
CA ASP A 18 -13.43 2.25 7.62
C ASP A 18 -12.17 2.86 8.31
N SER A 19 -12.34 3.47 9.47
CA SER A 19 -11.25 4.14 10.20
C SER A 19 -11.07 3.70 11.65
N ARG A 20 -11.96 2.85 12.20
CA ARG A 20 -11.83 2.35 13.57
C ARG A 20 -10.67 1.38 13.65
N THR A 21 -9.73 1.59 14.57
CA THR A 21 -8.52 0.76 14.67
C THR A 21 -8.22 0.43 16.13
N ASN A 22 -7.82 -0.81 16.39
CA ASN A 22 -7.26 -1.19 17.69
C ASN A 22 -5.77 -0.85 17.68
N ALA A 23 -5.36 0.08 18.55
CA ALA A 23 -3.99 0.55 18.70
C ALA A 23 -3.32 0.05 20.00
N GLY A 24 -3.97 -0.86 20.72
CA GLY A 24 -3.53 -1.39 22.02
C GLY A 24 -4.71 -1.76 22.91
N VAL A 25 -4.41 -2.37 24.05
CA VAL A 25 -5.42 -2.66 25.09
C VAL A 25 -6.10 -1.35 25.50
N ASP A 26 -7.43 -1.33 25.44
CA ASP A 26 -8.29 -0.17 25.72
C ASP A 26 -7.97 1.10 24.89
N ASN A 27 -7.29 0.94 23.75
CA ASN A 27 -7.01 2.04 22.83
C ASN A 27 -7.62 1.76 21.46
N ILE A 28 -8.87 2.24 21.26
CA ILE A 28 -9.55 2.22 19.98
C ILE A 28 -9.64 3.66 19.47
N SER A 29 -9.03 3.90 18.32
CA SER A 29 -8.85 5.24 17.76
C SER A 29 -9.15 5.26 16.26
N THR A 30 -9.16 6.46 15.68
CA THR A 30 -9.44 6.69 14.26
C THR A 30 -8.13 6.84 13.49
N PHE A 31 -7.86 5.90 12.57
CA PHE A 31 -6.71 5.98 11.67
C PHE A 31 -7.14 5.77 10.22
N ARG A 32 -6.54 6.54 9.30
CA ARG A 32 -6.77 6.40 7.86
C ARG A 32 -6.18 5.07 7.37
N LYS A 33 -7.00 4.29 6.67
CA LYS A 33 -6.61 2.99 6.10
C LYS A 33 -6.52 2.99 4.57
N MET A 34 -6.73 4.13 3.93
CA MET A 34 -6.64 4.29 2.48
C MET A 34 -5.60 5.35 2.14
N ILE A 35 -4.72 5.03 1.21
CA ILE A 35 -3.66 5.91 0.72
C ILE A 35 -3.67 5.89 -0.79
N VAL A 36 -3.58 7.08 -1.39
CA VAL A 36 -3.54 7.26 -2.84
C VAL A 36 -2.10 7.61 -3.24
N TYR A 37 -1.58 6.87 -4.22
CA TYR A 37 -0.32 7.16 -4.89
C TYR A 37 -0.66 7.60 -6.31
N GLU A 38 -0.55 8.89 -6.57
CA GLU A 38 -0.95 9.49 -7.83
C GLU A 38 0.19 10.30 -8.44
N LYS A 39 0.39 10.11 -9.74
CA LYS A 39 1.13 11.01 -10.61
C LYS A 39 0.20 11.36 -11.78
N PRO A 40 -0.38 12.57 -11.81
CA PRO A 40 -1.38 12.94 -12.80
C PRO A 40 -0.91 12.68 -14.23
N GLY A 41 -1.75 12.03 -15.04
CA GLY A 41 -1.43 11.65 -16.42
C GLY A 41 -0.52 10.43 -16.60
N ASP A 42 -0.03 9.82 -15.53
CA ASP A 42 0.86 8.64 -15.56
C ASP A 42 0.23 7.46 -14.81
N ARG A 43 -0.02 7.61 -13.50
CA ARG A 43 -0.47 6.50 -12.64
C ARG A 43 -1.36 6.95 -11.50
N PHE A 44 -2.29 6.08 -11.13
CA PHE A 44 -3.14 6.20 -9.96
C PHE A 44 -3.27 4.83 -9.29
N MET A 45 -2.83 4.73 -8.04
CA MET A 45 -2.86 3.49 -7.26
C MET A 45 -3.42 3.77 -5.87
N VAL A 46 -4.11 2.79 -5.31
CA VAL A 46 -4.70 2.89 -3.97
C VAL A 46 -4.21 1.72 -3.13
N MET A 47 -3.69 2.02 -1.95
CA MET A 47 -3.33 1.04 -0.93
C MET A 47 -4.34 1.09 0.21
N LEU A 48 -4.90 -0.08 0.57
CA LEU A 48 -5.78 -0.27 1.72
C LEU A 48 -5.05 -1.08 2.80
N SER A 49 -5.20 -0.71 4.07
CA SER A 49 -4.56 -1.41 5.19
C SER A 49 -5.55 -2.14 6.11
N ALA A 50 -5.10 -3.27 6.66
CA ALA A 50 -5.81 -4.04 7.67
C ALA A 50 -4.80 -4.80 8.56
N GLY A 51 -5.24 -5.25 9.74
CA GLY A 51 -4.40 -5.98 10.69
C GLY A 51 -3.72 -5.07 11.71
N ASN A 52 -2.45 -5.37 12.01
CA ASN A 52 -1.69 -4.66 13.04
C ASN A 52 -1.33 -3.23 12.58
N LEU A 53 -1.68 -2.24 13.41
CA LEU A 53 -1.45 -0.82 13.10
C LEU A 53 0.03 -0.50 12.91
N SER A 54 0.92 -0.95 13.80
CA SER A 54 2.35 -0.64 13.71
C SER A 54 2.96 -1.24 12.44
N ILE A 55 2.61 -2.49 12.11
CA ILE A 55 3.08 -3.14 10.87
C ILE A 55 2.61 -2.36 9.65
N SER A 56 1.31 -2.03 9.57
CA SER A 56 0.77 -1.31 8.41
C SER A 56 1.39 0.08 8.21
N GLN A 57 1.72 0.77 9.31
CA GLN A 57 2.40 2.06 9.27
C GLN A 57 3.87 1.91 8.84
N SER A 58 4.59 0.93 9.37
CA SER A 58 5.98 0.64 8.97
C SER A 58 6.07 0.29 7.49
N VAL A 59 5.19 -0.59 7.00
CA VAL A 59 5.15 -0.96 5.57
C VAL A 59 4.93 0.26 4.69
N ARG A 60 4.02 1.17 5.06
CA ARG A 60 3.77 2.42 4.32
C ARG A 60 5.01 3.29 4.23
N GLU A 61 5.76 3.45 5.32
CA GLU A 61 6.98 4.26 5.35
C GLU A 61 8.09 3.62 4.53
N ILE A 62 8.31 2.31 4.70
CA ILE A 62 9.31 1.55 3.93
C ILE A 62 9.01 1.61 2.43
N LEU A 63 7.74 1.46 2.03
CA LEU A 63 7.32 1.50 0.62
C LEU A 63 7.74 2.79 -0.11
N GLN A 64 7.91 3.91 0.59
CA GLN A 64 8.33 5.17 -0.05
C GLN A 64 9.76 5.11 -0.60
N VAL A 65 10.61 4.26 0.00
CA VAL A 65 12.03 4.14 -0.33
C VAL A 65 12.41 2.76 -0.84
N GLU A 66 11.50 1.79 -0.77
CA GLU A 66 11.71 0.40 -1.18
C GLU A 66 12.08 0.29 -2.67
N GLN A 67 13.07 -0.57 -2.93
CA GLN A 67 13.61 -0.81 -4.26
C GLN A 67 13.75 -2.31 -4.50
N LEU A 68 13.07 -2.80 -5.52
CA LEU A 68 13.19 -4.17 -5.98
C LEU A 68 14.22 -4.22 -7.12
N LYS A 69 15.37 -4.86 -6.85
CA LYS A 69 16.42 -5.12 -7.84
C LYS A 69 16.43 -6.59 -8.19
N GLU A 70 16.26 -6.91 -9.48
CA GLU A 70 16.38 -8.29 -9.96
C GLU A 70 17.82 -8.67 -10.28
N ARG A 71 18.61 -7.71 -10.79
CA ARG A 71 20.03 -7.87 -11.13
C ARG A 71 20.80 -6.62 -10.74
N GLU A 72 22.11 -6.75 -10.51
CA GLU A 72 22.96 -5.65 -10.04
C GLU A 72 23.01 -4.44 -10.99
N ARG A 73 22.80 -4.64 -12.29
CA ARG A 73 22.87 -3.58 -13.31
C ARG A 73 21.52 -2.98 -13.72
N ASP A 74 20.42 -3.53 -13.24
CA ASP A 74 19.09 -3.06 -13.62
C ASP A 74 18.72 -1.82 -12.80
N GLU A 75 17.95 -0.92 -13.41
CA GLU A 75 17.34 0.18 -12.66
C GLU A 75 16.39 -0.41 -11.61
N PRO A 76 16.49 -0.02 -10.33
CA PRO A 76 15.62 -0.55 -9.29
C PRO A 76 14.17 -0.19 -9.56
N VAL A 77 13.28 -1.16 -9.38
CA VAL A 77 11.84 -0.95 -9.47
C VAL A 77 11.32 -0.43 -8.13
N THR A 78 10.58 0.67 -8.19
CA THR A 78 9.92 1.36 -7.09
C THR A 78 8.44 1.47 -7.39
N ILE A 79 7.66 1.93 -6.43
CA ILE A 79 6.24 2.26 -6.65
C ILE A 79 6.05 3.33 -7.75
N TRP A 80 7.05 4.18 -8.00
CA TRP A 80 6.95 5.32 -8.93
C TRP A 80 7.45 5.04 -10.34
N ASN A 81 8.26 4.00 -10.56
CA ASN A 81 8.72 3.60 -11.91
C ASN A 81 8.30 2.16 -12.28
N ALA A 82 7.56 1.44 -11.42
CA ALA A 82 6.93 0.16 -11.78
C ALA A 82 6.17 0.28 -13.12
N THR A 83 6.37 -0.72 -13.99
CA THR A 83 5.80 -0.78 -15.35
C THR A 83 4.46 -1.52 -15.38
N SER A 84 4.11 -2.24 -14.30
CA SER A 84 2.85 -2.92 -14.14
C SER A 84 2.35 -2.87 -12.69
N MET A 85 1.04 -3.06 -12.48
CA MET A 85 0.50 -3.23 -11.12
C MET A 85 1.03 -4.49 -10.43
N PHE A 86 1.51 -5.47 -11.18
CA PHE A 86 2.17 -6.65 -10.63
C PHE A 86 3.52 -6.26 -10.00
N ASP A 87 4.31 -5.43 -10.67
CA ASP A 87 5.58 -4.94 -10.12
C ASP A 87 5.36 -4.04 -8.91
N ALA A 88 4.36 -3.16 -8.97
CA ALA A 88 3.95 -2.36 -7.81
C ALA A 88 3.61 -3.26 -6.59
N ALA A 89 2.89 -4.36 -6.81
CA ALA A 89 2.58 -5.32 -5.77
C ALA A 89 3.82 -6.09 -5.26
N ARG A 90 4.82 -6.36 -6.12
CA ARG A 90 6.09 -6.97 -5.71
C ARG A 90 6.91 -6.04 -4.83
N VAL A 91 7.02 -4.76 -5.19
CA VAL A 91 7.69 -3.75 -4.36
C VAL A 91 7.00 -3.64 -3.00
N LEU A 92 5.67 -3.57 -2.97
CA LEU A 92 4.89 -3.61 -1.73
C LEU A 92 5.16 -4.89 -0.93
N GLY A 93 5.17 -6.05 -1.58
CA GLY A 93 5.46 -7.33 -0.94
C GLY A 93 6.86 -7.40 -0.32
N GLN A 94 7.85 -6.74 -0.92
CA GLN A 94 9.19 -6.59 -0.35
C GLN A 94 9.16 -5.71 0.91
N ALA A 95 8.48 -4.56 0.87
CA ALA A 95 8.29 -3.70 2.04
C ALA A 95 7.60 -4.42 3.21
N VAL A 96 6.61 -5.28 2.92
CA VAL A 96 5.95 -6.12 3.94
C VAL A 96 6.92 -7.10 4.61
N ARG A 97 7.87 -7.68 3.86
CA ARG A 97 8.83 -8.67 4.39
C ARG A 97 9.94 -8.07 5.25
N HIS A 98 10.13 -6.74 5.18
CA HIS A 98 11.09 -6.04 6.02
C HIS A 98 10.60 -5.81 7.47
N VAL A 99 9.30 -6.04 7.73
CA VAL A 99 8.66 -5.87 9.03
C VAL A 99 8.40 -7.23 9.68
#